data_AF-A0A1Q2TUN5-F1
#
_entry.id   AF-A0A1Q2TUN5-F1
#
_cell.length_a   1.000
_cell.length_b   1.000
_cell.length_c   1.000
_cell.angle_alpha   90.00
_cell.angle_beta   90.00
_cell.angle_gamma   90.00
#
_symmetry.space_group_name_H-M   'P 1'
#
loop_
_entity.id
_entity.type
_entity.pdbx_description
1 polymer ?
#
loop_
_entity_poly.entity_id
_entity_poly.type
_entity_poly.pdbx_seq_one_letter_code
_entity_poly.pdbx_strand_id
1 'polypeptide(L)'
;MAIVAEQSLSYLLIPMLLKSTTRHVRIYTAEIQKNELIPSEKVLTLDIDPDNEFVWSEEALQKVYRQFDALVESNSGEDLTEYNLRRIGSDLEVFIRDLLQKGELRYNLDSRVQNFSMGLPQLDHPDSQGAYLQP
;
A
#
# COMPACT_ATOMS: atom_id res chain seq x y z
N MET A 1 16.13 -51.08 -12.66
CA MET A 1 15.65 -50.74 -11.30
C MET A 1 15.26 -49.27 -11.34
N ALA A 2 14.00 -48.97 -11.60
CA ALA A 2 13.51 -47.60 -11.68
C ALA A 2 13.09 -47.17 -10.27
N ILE A 3 13.73 -46.13 -9.74
CA ILE A 3 13.30 -45.48 -8.51
C ILE A 3 12.20 -44.52 -8.93
N VAL A 4 10.95 -44.92 -8.72
CA VAL A 4 9.80 -44.02 -8.80
C VAL A 4 9.76 -43.29 -7.46
N ALA A 5 10.19 -42.03 -7.44
CA ALA A 5 9.97 -41.17 -6.30
C ALA A 5 8.51 -40.71 -6.32
N GLU A 6 7.65 -41.42 -5.58
CA GLU A 6 6.36 -40.88 -5.19
C GLU A 6 6.61 -39.65 -4.30
N GLN A 7 6.55 -38.46 -4.91
CA GLN A 7 6.40 -37.24 -4.15
C GLN A 7 5.02 -37.29 -3.50
N SER A 8 4.98 -37.54 -2.19
CA SER A 8 3.74 -37.47 -1.43
C SER A 8 3.14 -36.07 -1.61
N LEU A 9 2.01 -36.00 -2.30
CA LEU A 9 1.17 -34.81 -2.48
C LEU A 9 0.55 -34.38 -1.14
N SER A 10 1.36 -33.87 -0.24
CA SER A 10 0.90 -33.14 0.97
C SER A 10 1.00 -31.62 0.80
N TYR A 11 1.33 -31.13 -0.39
CA TYR A 11 1.33 -29.70 -0.76
C TYR A 11 -0.07 -29.19 -1.15
N LEU A 12 -1.13 -29.75 -0.53
CA LEU A 12 -2.48 -29.29 -0.78
C LEU A 12 -2.69 -27.95 -0.06
N LEU A 13 -2.58 -26.86 -0.82
CA LEU A 13 -3.20 -25.55 -0.58
C LEU A 13 -2.91 -24.91 0.79
N ILE A 14 -1.65 -24.54 1.05
CA ILE A 14 -1.44 -23.35 1.89
C ILE A 14 -1.66 -22.17 0.93
N PRO A 15 -2.75 -21.38 1.06
CA PRO A 15 -2.92 -20.19 0.24
C PRO A 15 -1.69 -19.33 0.38
N MET A 16 -1.04 -19.02 -0.74
CA MET A 16 0.20 -18.26 -0.76
C MET A 16 -0.12 -16.83 -0.31
N LEU A 17 0.52 -16.39 0.77
CA LEU A 17 0.41 -15.01 1.24
C LEU A 17 1.14 -14.08 0.28
N LEU A 18 0.39 -13.46 -0.63
CA LEU A 18 0.89 -12.39 -1.47
C LEU A 18 0.86 -11.07 -0.70
N LYS A 19 1.84 -10.21 -1.00
CA LYS A 19 1.95 -8.92 -0.34
C LYS A 19 2.58 -7.86 -1.22
N SER A 20 2.23 -6.62 -0.95
CA SER A 20 2.93 -5.43 -1.42
C SER A 20 3.27 -4.60 -0.20
N THR A 21 4.56 -4.41 0.08
CA THR A 21 5.03 -3.66 1.25
C THR A 21 5.90 -2.51 0.78
N THR A 22 5.28 -1.35 0.62
CA THR A 22 5.99 -0.10 0.38
C THR A 22 6.25 0.60 1.72
N ARG A 23 6.68 1.87 1.69
CA ARG A 23 7.04 2.58 2.92
C ARG A 23 5.79 2.92 3.76
N HIS A 24 4.73 3.35 3.10
CA HIS A 24 3.53 3.87 3.75
C HIS A 24 2.30 2.99 3.56
N VAL A 25 2.40 1.96 2.71
CA VAL A 25 1.27 1.09 2.38
C VAL A 25 1.74 -0.36 2.43
N ARG A 26 1.03 -1.17 3.19
CA ARG A 26 1.22 -2.62 3.21
C ARG A 26 -0.11 -3.29 2.90
N ILE A 27 -0.12 -4.09 1.84
CA ILE A 27 -1.27 -4.84 1.38
C ILE A 27 -0.95 -6.32 1.52
N TYR A 28 -1.86 -7.08 2.10
CA TYR A 28 -1.74 -8.52 2.29
C TYR A 28 -2.98 -9.24 1.76
N THR A 29 -2.82 -10.35 1.06
CA THR A 29 -3.91 -11.28 0.74
C THR A 29 -4.20 -12.15 1.96
N ALA A 30 -4.73 -11.53 3.00
CA ALA A 30 -4.96 -12.14 4.30
C ALA A 30 -6.06 -11.44 5.07
N GLU A 31 -6.62 -12.16 6.02
CA GLU A 31 -7.48 -11.64 7.08
C GLU A 31 -6.69 -11.55 8.38
N ILE A 32 -6.97 -10.54 9.20
CA ILE A 32 -6.41 -10.46 10.56
C ILE A 32 -7.33 -11.24 11.50
N GLN A 33 -6.83 -12.34 12.06
CA GLN A 33 -7.52 -13.11 13.09
C GLN A 33 -6.61 -13.24 14.32
N LYS A 34 -7.09 -12.79 15.49
CA LYS A 34 -6.31 -12.82 16.75
C LYS A 34 -4.90 -12.20 16.61
N ASN A 35 -4.80 -11.09 15.88
CA ASN A 35 -3.53 -10.38 15.63
C ASN A 35 -2.53 -11.15 14.73
N GLU A 36 -2.97 -12.22 14.08
CA GLU A 36 -2.19 -12.97 13.08
C GLU A 36 -2.80 -12.82 11.69
N LEU A 37 -1.94 -12.80 10.66
CA LEU A 37 -2.36 -12.79 9.26
C LEU A 37 -2.64 -14.22 8.80
N ILE A 38 -3.90 -14.50 8.49
CA ILE A 38 -4.33 -15.77 7.91
C ILE A 38 -4.49 -15.57 6.40
N PRO A 39 -3.72 -16.27 5.54
CA PRO A 39 -3.78 -16.06 4.10
C PRO A 39 -5.20 -16.30 3.54
N SER A 40 -5.67 -15.41 2.68
CA SER A 40 -7.00 -15.42 2.08
C SER A 40 -6.92 -14.89 0.65
N GLU A 41 -7.54 -15.59 -0.30
CA GLU A 41 -7.61 -15.16 -1.71
C GLU A 41 -8.74 -14.17 -1.98
N LYS A 42 -9.62 -13.95 -1.00
CA LYS A 42 -10.84 -13.13 -1.14
C LYS A 42 -10.78 -11.81 -0.40
N VAL A 43 -9.83 -11.67 0.53
CA VAL A 43 -9.73 -10.51 1.40
C VAL A 43 -8.35 -9.91 1.28
N LEU A 44 -8.33 -8.59 1.09
CA LEU A 44 -7.12 -7.78 1.19
C LEU A 44 -7.15 -7.04 2.52
N THR A 45 -6.05 -7.13 3.27
CA THR A 45 -5.80 -6.30 4.44
C THR A 45 -4.88 -5.16 4.05
N LEU A 46 -5.24 -3.94 4.43
CA LEU A 46 -4.47 -2.71 4.24
C LEU A 46 -3.95 -2.20 5.60
N ASP A 47 -2.65 -2.00 5.69
CA ASP A 47 -1.95 -1.35 6.81
C ASP A 47 -1.30 -0.05 6.30
N ILE A 48 -1.75 1.08 6.85
CA ILE A 48 -1.39 2.44 6.40
C ILE A 48 -0.39 3.04 7.39
N ASP A 49 0.68 3.60 6.84
CA ASP A 49 1.70 4.38 7.55
C ASP A 49 2.22 3.70 8.83
N PRO A 50 2.78 2.49 8.72
CA PRO A 50 3.18 1.67 9.87
C PRO A 50 4.30 2.30 10.72
N ASP A 51 5.05 3.25 10.16
CA ASP A 51 6.10 3.99 10.84
C ASP A 51 5.59 5.29 11.49
N ASN A 52 4.29 5.60 11.35
CA ASN A 52 3.62 6.80 11.87
C ASN A 52 4.33 8.09 11.43
N GLU A 53 4.69 8.18 10.15
CA GLU A 53 5.38 9.33 9.55
C GLU A 53 4.45 10.52 9.30
N PHE A 54 3.14 10.30 9.22
CA PHE A 54 2.13 11.34 9.02
C PHE A 54 1.16 11.47 10.18
N VAL A 55 0.56 12.65 10.30
CA VAL A 55 -0.58 12.90 11.19
C VAL A 55 -1.86 12.66 10.40
N TRP A 56 -2.58 11.61 10.78
CA TRP A 56 -3.81 11.17 10.11
C TRP A 56 -5.05 11.74 10.78
N SER A 57 -5.86 12.49 10.02
CA SER A 57 -7.23 12.80 10.40
C SER A 57 -8.16 11.67 9.94
N GLU A 58 -9.33 11.54 10.58
CA GLU A 58 -10.36 10.59 10.14
C GLU A 58 -10.75 10.85 8.67
N GLU A 59 -10.89 12.12 8.27
CA GLU A 59 -11.22 12.47 6.89
C GLU A 59 -10.15 11.98 5.88
N ALA A 60 -8.87 12.17 6.20
CA ALA A 60 -7.78 11.73 5.34
C ALA A 60 -7.73 10.19 5.23
N LEU A 61 -7.92 9.48 6.34
CA LEU A 61 -8.00 8.02 6.35
C LEU A 61 -9.16 7.52 5.48
N GLN A 62 -10.35 8.12 5.63
CA GLN A 62 -11.51 7.76 4.81
C GLN A 62 -11.29 8.00 3.31
N LYS A 63 -10.55 9.05 2.94
CA LYS A 63 -10.15 9.28 1.53
C LYS A 63 -9.24 8.16 1.02
N VAL A 64 -8.25 7.73 1.81
CA VAL A 64 -7.35 6.64 1.44
C VAL A 64 -8.09 5.30 1.33
N TYR A 65 -8.99 4.99 2.27
CA TYR A 65 -9.80 3.76 2.19
C TYR A 65 -10.68 3.73 0.93
N ARG A 66 -11.37 4.84 0.61
CA ARG A 66 -12.18 4.94 -0.62
C ARG A 66 -11.33 4.79 -1.88
N GLN A 67 -10.14 5.39 -1.90
CA GLN A 67 -9.22 5.25 -3.03
C GLN A 67 -8.73 3.80 -3.16
N PHE A 68 -8.42 3.14 -2.05
CA PHE A 68 -8.05 1.73 -2.05
C PHE A 68 -9.18 0.85 -2.59
N ASP A 69 -10.42 1.01 -2.12
CA ASP A 69 -11.58 0.28 -2.63
C ASP A 69 -11.77 0.49 -4.14
N ALA A 70 -11.62 1.73 -4.63
CA ALA A 70 -11.71 2.04 -6.04
C ALA A 70 -10.60 1.37 -6.87
N LEU A 71 -9.37 1.34 -6.35
CA LEU A 71 -8.24 0.66 -7.00
C LEU A 71 -8.46 -0.87 -7.04
N VAL A 72 -8.94 -1.47 -5.95
CA VAL A 72 -9.27 -2.90 -5.91
C VAL A 72 -10.39 -3.23 -6.89
N GLU A 73 -11.48 -2.46 -6.90
CA GLU A 73 -12.61 -2.67 -7.80
C GLU A 73 -12.22 -2.51 -9.28
N SER A 74 -11.38 -1.51 -9.61
CA SER A 74 -10.90 -1.31 -10.98
C SER A 74 -9.96 -2.41 -11.50
N ASN A 75 -9.36 -3.19 -10.60
CA ASN A 75 -8.56 -4.37 -10.93
C ASN A 75 -9.38 -5.68 -10.80
N SER A 76 -10.69 -5.59 -10.55
CA SER A 76 -11.56 -6.77 -10.46
C SER A 76 -11.57 -7.53 -11.79
N GLY A 77 -11.42 -8.86 -11.70
CA GLY A 77 -11.31 -9.73 -12.88
C GLY A 77 -9.90 -9.88 -13.45
N GLU A 78 -8.90 -9.13 -12.95
CA GLU A 78 -7.49 -9.44 -13.19
C GLU A 78 -6.99 -10.54 -12.24
N ASP A 79 -5.88 -11.19 -12.62
CA ASP A 79 -5.26 -12.20 -11.77
C ASP A 79 -4.71 -11.59 -10.47
N LEU A 80 -4.96 -12.27 -9.35
CA LEU A 80 -4.39 -11.92 -8.06
C LEU A 80 -2.89 -12.29 -8.04
N THR A 81 -2.05 -11.33 -8.40
CA THR A 81 -0.59 -11.49 -8.47
C THR A 81 0.12 -10.44 -7.61
N GLU A 82 1.37 -10.70 -7.23
CA GLU A 82 2.19 -9.69 -6.54
C GLU A 82 2.36 -8.41 -7.36
N TYR A 83 2.41 -8.52 -8.69
CA TYR A 83 2.56 -7.36 -9.56
C TYR A 83 1.34 -6.44 -9.47
N ASN A 84 0.13 -6.99 -9.54
CA ASN A 84 -1.10 -6.21 -9.42
C ASN A 84 -1.23 -5.58 -8.02
N LEU A 85 -0.85 -6.31 -6.95
CA LEU A 85 -0.78 -5.74 -5.59
C LEU A 85 0.25 -4.60 -5.49
N ARG A 86 1.41 -4.73 -6.14
CA ARG A 86 2.43 -3.66 -6.19
C ARG A 86 1.93 -2.42 -6.91
N ARG A 87 1.18 -2.60 -7.99
CA ARG A 87 0.56 -1.49 -8.73
C ARG A 87 -0.45 -0.73 -7.85
N ILE A 88 -1.38 -1.45 -7.22
CA ILE A 88 -2.35 -0.86 -6.28
C ILE A 88 -1.63 -0.10 -5.15
N GLY A 89 -0.62 -0.71 -4.52
CA GLY A 89 0.14 -0.06 -3.46
C GLY A 89 0.89 1.20 -3.91
N SER A 90 1.45 1.17 -5.12
CA SER A 90 2.16 2.33 -5.70
C SER A 90 1.19 3.48 -6.00
N ASP A 91 0.03 3.18 -6.58
CA ASP A 91 -1.00 4.18 -6.86
C ASP A 91 -1.56 4.79 -5.57
N LEU A 92 -1.68 4.00 -4.50
CA LEU A 92 -2.09 4.49 -3.19
C LEU A 92 -1.02 5.39 -2.55
N GLU A 93 0.27 5.08 -2.67
CA GLU A 93 1.33 5.99 -2.21
C GLU A 93 1.36 7.31 -2.99
N VAL A 94 1.12 7.28 -4.30
CA VAL A 94 0.94 8.50 -5.10
C VAL A 94 -0.20 9.34 -4.53
N PHE A 95 -1.34 8.71 -4.23
CA PHE A 95 -2.48 9.41 -3.64
C PHE A 95 -2.17 10.01 -2.25
N ILE A 96 -1.46 9.29 -1.38
CA ILE A 96 -1.04 9.80 -0.06
C ILE A 96 -0.13 11.03 -0.23
N ARG A 97 0.79 11.00 -1.20
CA ARG A 97 1.63 12.16 -1.53
C ARG A 97 0.79 13.35 -2.02
N ASP A 98 -0.24 13.13 -2.82
CA ASP A 98 -1.14 14.20 -3.27
C ASP A 98 -1.89 14.84 -2.09
N LEU A 99 -2.33 14.04 -1.11
CA LEU A 99 -2.94 14.55 0.13
C LEU A 99 -1.95 15.41 0.94
N LEU A 100 -0.68 14.99 1.01
CA LEU A 100 0.39 15.75 1.65
C LEU A 100 0.63 17.09 0.94
N GLN A 101 0.71 17.08 -0.40
CA GLN A 101 0.92 18.29 -1.20
C GLN A 101 -0.25 19.28 -1.10
N LYS A 102 -1.49 18.78 -0.98
CA LYS A 102 -2.68 19.61 -0.74
C LYS A 102 -2.81 20.12 0.70
N GLY A 103 -1.91 19.71 1.60
CA GLY A 103 -1.94 20.07 3.01
C GLY A 103 -3.03 19.37 3.84
N GLU A 104 -3.67 18.34 3.26
CA GLU A 104 -4.66 17.50 3.93
C GLU A 104 -4.01 16.45 4.85
N LEU A 105 -2.74 16.12 4.56
CA LEU A 105 -1.83 15.37 5.44
C LEU A 105 -0.63 16.24 5.80
N ARG A 106 0.02 15.90 6.92
CA ARG A 106 1.22 16.57 7.41
C ARG A 106 2.16 15.56 8.02
N TYR A 107 3.46 15.83 7.99
CA TYR A 107 4.45 15.01 8.69
C TYR A 107 4.24 15.05 10.19
N ASN A 108 4.39 13.89 10.82
CA ASN A 108 4.45 13.74 12.25
C ASN A 108 5.85 14.09 12.75
N LEU A 109 5.97 15.24 13.40
CA LEU A 109 7.23 15.73 13.96
C LEU A 109 7.64 14.97 15.24
N ASP A 110 6.72 14.24 15.86
CA ASP A 110 6.99 13.38 17.02
C ASP A 110 7.39 11.95 16.60
N SER A 111 7.46 11.68 15.30
CA SER A 111 7.93 10.38 14.78
C SER A 111 9.39 10.14 15.16
N ARG A 112 9.76 8.86 15.29
CA ARG A 112 11.13 8.46 15.65
C ARG A 112 12.17 8.94 14.63
N VAL A 113 11.79 9.07 13.36
CA VAL A 113 12.67 9.42 12.25
C VAL A 113 11.99 10.47 11.38
N GLN A 114 12.62 11.65 11.24
CA GLN A 114 12.17 12.74 10.38
C GLN A 114 12.97 12.76 9.08
N ASN A 115 12.66 11.84 8.17
CA ASN A 115 13.36 11.72 6.88
C ASN A 115 12.58 12.32 5.70
N PHE A 116 11.32 12.74 5.90
CA PHE A 116 10.50 13.41 4.89
C PHE A 116 10.43 12.62 3.57
N SER A 117 10.05 11.35 3.66
CA SER A 117 10.15 10.39 2.56
C SER A 117 9.37 10.77 1.31
N MET A 118 8.29 11.55 1.45
CA MET A 118 7.46 12.04 0.36
C MET A 118 7.81 13.47 -0.06
N GLY A 119 9.01 13.93 0.30
CA GLY A 119 9.54 15.25 -0.03
C GLY A 119 9.43 16.25 1.12
N LEU A 120 10.34 17.22 1.12
CA LEU A 120 10.36 18.27 2.14
C LEU A 120 9.13 19.19 2.03
N PRO A 121 8.62 19.73 3.15
CA PRO A 121 7.64 20.81 3.13
C PRO A 121 8.15 21.99 2.31
N GLN A 122 7.33 22.47 1.38
CA GLN A 122 7.63 23.62 0.52
C GLN A 122 6.54 24.67 0.69
N LEU A 123 6.90 25.94 0.47
CA LEU A 123 5.93 27.01 0.34
C LEU A 123 5.48 27.07 -1.13
N ASP A 124 4.18 27.16 -1.36
CA ASP A 124 3.65 27.44 -2.68
C ASP A 124 4.16 28.83 -3.14
N HIS A 125 5.12 28.84 -4.06
CA HIS A 125 5.50 30.07 -4.74
C HIS A 125 4.54 30.27 -5.91
N PRO A 126 4.03 31.50 -6.17
CA PRO A 126 3.16 31.76 -7.32
C PRO A 126 3.78 31.34 -8.66
N ASP A 127 5.11 31.26 -8.74
CA ASP A 127 5.87 30.84 -9.94
C ASP A 127 6.09 29.32 -10.05
N SER A 128 5.68 28.51 -9.06
CA SER A 128 5.89 27.05 -9.05
C SER A 128 4.78 26.26 -9.73
N GLN A 129 3.65 26.88 -10.09
CA GLN A 129 2.64 26.26 -10.94
C GLN A 129 3.14 26.21 -12.39
N GLY A 130 3.86 25.14 -12.74
CA GLY A 130 4.20 24.80 -14.13
C GLY A 130 5.62 25.12 -14.60
N ALA A 131 6.53 25.58 -13.73
CA ALA A 131 7.89 25.98 -14.15
C ALA A 131 8.88 24.82 -14.38
N TYR A 132 8.55 23.58 -14.03
CA TYR A 132 9.45 22.43 -14.23
C TYR A 132 9.07 21.52 -15.41
N LEU A 133 8.09 21.91 -16.22
CA LEU A 133 7.80 21.24 -17.49
C LEU A 133 8.12 22.17 -18.66
N GLN A 134 9.38 22.11 -19.12
CA GLN A 134 9.80 22.03 -20.55
C GLN A 134 11.28 22.39 -20.74
N PRO A 135 11.97 21.84 -21.76
CA PRO A 135 11.94 20.48 -22.34
C PRO A 135 13.16 19.63 -21.94
#